data_AF-A6SU28-F1
#
_entry.id   AF-A6SU28-F1
#
_cell.length_a   1.000
_cell.length_b   1.000
_cell.length_c   1.000
_cell.angle_alpha   90.00
_cell.angle_beta   90.00
_cell.angle_gamma   90.00
#
_symmetry.space_group_name_H-M   'P 1'
#
loop_
_entity.id
_entity.type
_entity.pdbx_description
1 polymer ?
#
loop_
_entity_poly.entity_id
_entity_poly.type
_entity_poly.pdbx_seq_one_letter_code
_entity_poly.pdbx_strand_id
1 'polypeptide(L)'
;MRRQGVLQKDAPVTCAQLRIVQFSYLDFDGKLRNDGEIMVLAAVAEHVQAIFDTLLQRKFPIARARLMDHYRGDDVASMRDNNTSAFNDRRITNGKAASLHAYGVAIDINPVQNPFLQFEADGKAAYSPPIGSKYANRLAVRPGKATRQGMAEDVVEVFAQHGFLGWGGNWDAPIDYQHFQVNRTLAERLLALPVPDARKVFNAYVERYRSCVQTRKEADRTVAQATCATSLERNGQ
;
A
#
# COMPACT_ATOMS: atom_id res chain seq x y z
N MET A 1 4.26 19.41 4.98
CA MET A 1 3.62 19.33 3.65
C MET A 1 4.22 20.29 2.62
N ARG A 2 3.64 21.47 2.31
CA ARG A 2 4.11 22.32 1.17
C ARG A 2 5.54 22.86 1.30
N ARG A 3 5.92 23.34 2.49
CA ARG A 3 7.28 23.85 2.77
C ARG A 3 8.35 22.75 2.84
N GLN A 4 7.93 21.48 2.90
CA GLN A 4 8.81 20.32 3.04
C GLN A 4 8.84 19.44 1.79
N GLY A 5 8.28 19.91 0.66
CA GLY A 5 8.33 19.18 -0.61
C GLY A 5 7.38 17.98 -0.74
N VAL A 6 6.48 17.78 0.22
CA VAL A 6 5.57 16.61 0.26
C VAL A 6 4.23 16.86 -0.45
N LEU A 7 3.85 18.12 -0.63
CA LEU A 7 2.66 18.53 -1.38
C LEU A 7 3.05 19.65 -2.34
N GLN A 8 3.03 19.38 -3.64
CA GLN A 8 3.38 20.32 -4.70
C GLN A 8 2.18 21.22 -5.05
N LYS A 9 2.42 22.23 -5.89
CA LYS A 9 1.37 23.19 -6.29
C LYS A 9 0.32 22.54 -7.21
N ASP A 10 0.73 21.56 -8.01
CA ASP A 10 -0.06 20.80 -8.97
C ASP A 10 -0.51 19.43 -8.43
N ALA A 11 -0.44 19.24 -7.11
CA ALA A 11 -0.94 18.05 -6.45
C ALA A 11 -2.40 17.77 -6.82
N PRO A 12 -2.79 16.50 -7.08
CA PRO A 12 -4.17 16.16 -7.37
C PRO A 12 -5.09 16.30 -6.15
N VAL A 13 -4.54 16.48 -4.95
CA VAL A 13 -5.26 16.56 -3.69
C VAL A 13 -5.03 17.89 -2.98
N THR A 14 -6.01 18.30 -2.18
CA THR A 14 -5.88 19.41 -1.24
C THR A 14 -5.58 18.91 0.18
N CYS A 15 -4.99 19.76 1.03
CA CYS A 15 -4.78 19.41 2.45
C CYS A 15 -6.08 19.01 3.17
N ALA A 16 -7.23 19.60 2.79
CA ALA A 16 -8.53 19.30 3.38
C ALA A 16 -9.05 17.89 3.01
N GLN A 17 -8.53 17.31 1.93
CA GLN A 17 -8.86 15.94 1.49
C GLN A 17 -7.93 14.89 2.11
N LEU A 18 -6.89 15.30 2.85
CA LEU A 18 -5.94 14.38 3.48
C LEU A 18 -6.23 14.24 4.99
N ARG A 19 -5.95 13.05 5.53
CA ARG A 19 -6.07 12.74 6.95
C ARG A 19 -4.87 11.94 7.40
N ILE A 20 -4.34 12.26 8.58
CA ILE A 20 -3.35 11.41 9.25
C ILE A 20 -4.11 10.30 10.00
N VAL A 21 -3.67 9.07 9.79
CA VAL A 21 -4.07 7.89 10.54
C VAL A 21 -2.93 7.56 11.50
N GLN A 22 -3.25 7.50 12.80
CA GLN A 22 -2.30 7.19 13.86
C GLN A 22 -2.63 5.81 14.42
N PHE A 23 -1.64 4.94 14.56
CA PHE A 23 -1.85 3.56 14.97
C PHE A 23 -0.67 3.02 15.76
N SER A 24 -0.95 1.99 16.55
CA SER A 24 0.09 1.22 17.23
C SER A 24 0.51 0.03 16.38
N TYR A 25 1.76 -0.41 16.48
CA TYR A 25 2.29 -1.55 15.74
C TYR A 25 3.35 -2.29 16.57
N LEU A 26 3.65 -3.54 16.23
CA LEU A 26 4.82 -4.23 16.76
C LEU A 26 5.98 -4.04 15.80
N ASP A 27 7.16 -3.70 16.32
CA ASP A 27 8.38 -3.72 15.51
C ASP A 27 8.91 -5.17 15.33
N PHE A 28 10.00 -5.32 14.58
CA PHE A 28 10.60 -6.62 14.31
C PHE A 28 11.19 -7.30 15.55
N ASP A 29 11.41 -6.56 16.64
CA ASP A 29 11.81 -7.12 17.94
C ASP A 29 10.59 -7.48 18.80
N GLY A 30 9.36 -7.32 18.27
CA GLY A 30 8.11 -7.59 18.96
C GLY A 30 7.75 -6.53 20.01
N LYS A 31 8.39 -5.35 19.97
CA LYS A 31 8.08 -4.25 20.89
C LYS A 31 6.92 -3.42 20.35
N LEU A 32 5.98 -3.10 21.24
CA LEU A 32 4.88 -2.19 20.93
C LEU A 32 5.39 -0.77 20.72
N ARG A 33 4.99 -0.21 19.58
CA ARG A 33 5.24 1.15 19.12
C ARG A 33 3.89 1.86 19.04
N ASN A 34 3.79 3.06 19.59
CA ASN A 34 2.56 3.87 19.61
C ASN A 34 2.70 5.14 18.75
N ASP A 35 3.70 5.16 17.88
CA ASP A 35 4.15 6.33 17.14
C ASP A 35 4.04 6.13 15.62
N GLY A 36 3.20 5.19 15.20
CA GLY A 36 2.91 4.91 13.79
C GLY A 36 1.97 5.96 13.21
N GLU A 37 2.40 6.60 12.13
CA GLU A 37 1.61 7.63 11.45
C GLU A 37 1.76 7.52 9.94
N ILE A 38 0.64 7.56 9.21
CA ILE A 38 0.61 7.72 7.76
C ILE A 38 -0.45 8.73 7.36
N MET A 39 -0.31 9.34 6.18
CA MET A 39 -1.28 10.26 5.63
C MET A 39 -1.96 9.63 4.42
N VAL A 40 -3.29 9.70 4.37
CA VAL A 40 -4.12 9.10 3.31
C VAL A 40 -5.26 10.02 2.92
N LEU A 41 -5.96 9.68 1.84
CA LEU A 41 -7.20 10.35 1.48
C LEU A 41 -8.24 10.17 2.61
N ALA A 42 -8.90 11.25 3.01
CA ALA A 42 -9.83 11.26 4.13
C ALA A 42 -11.03 10.30 3.94
N ALA A 43 -11.35 9.97 2.68
CA ALA A 43 -12.38 9.00 2.33
C ALA A 43 -11.99 7.54 2.69
N VAL A 44 -10.69 7.21 2.70
CA VAL A 44 -10.21 5.83 2.96
C VAL A 44 -9.67 5.63 4.38
N ALA A 45 -9.54 6.71 5.16
CA ALA A 45 -8.84 6.72 6.45
C ALA A 45 -9.35 5.68 7.46
N GLU A 46 -10.66 5.43 7.54
CA GLU A 46 -11.24 4.44 8.45
C GLU A 46 -10.85 3.00 8.07
N HIS A 47 -10.86 2.68 6.79
CA HIS A 47 -10.42 1.37 6.31
C HIS A 47 -8.92 1.17 6.50
N VAL A 48 -8.13 2.23 6.33
CA VAL A 48 -6.68 2.22 6.57
C VAL A 48 -6.37 2.00 8.05
N GLN A 49 -7.06 2.68 8.98
CA GLN A 49 -6.93 2.40 10.41
C GLN A 49 -7.18 0.92 10.70
N ALA A 50 -8.27 0.36 10.17
CA ALA A 50 -8.62 -1.02 10.40
C ALA A 50 -7.62 -2.03 9.79
N ILE A 51 -6.92 -1.67 8.70
CA ILE A 51 -5.78 -2.47 8.21
C ILE A 51 -4.72 -2.56 9.31
N PHE A 52 -4.24 -1.43 9.83
CA PHE A 52 -3.16 -1.42 10.82
C PHE A 52 -3.57 -2.06 12.16
N ASP A 53 -4.82 -1.89 12.59
CA ASP A 53 -5.36 -2.60 13.75
C ASP A 53 -5.33 -4.12 13.54
N THR A 54 -5.71 -4.58 12.34
CA THR A 54 -5.65 -6.00 11.97
C THR A 54 -4.20 -6.50 11.93
N LEU A 55 -3.26 -5.71 11.40
CA LEU A 55 -1.84 -6.06 11.39
C LEU A 55 -1.28 -6.21 12.80
N LEU A 56 -1.61 -5.28 13.70
CA LEU A 56 -1.24 -5.37 15.12
C LEU A 56 -1.81 -6.64 15.78
N GLN A 57 -3.10 -6.93 15.57
CA GLN A 57 -3.74 -8.14 16.10
C GLN A 57 -3.08 -9.42 15.58
N ARG A 58 -2.67 -9.44 14.30
CA ARG A 58 -1.94 -10.55 13.67
C ARG A 58 -0.46 -10.60 14.06
N LYS A 59 0.01 -9.65 14.86
CA LYS A 59 1.43 -9.48 15.22
C LYS A 59 2.35 -9.38 14.00
N PHE A 60 1.84 -8.80 12.92
CA PHE A 60 2.65 -8.51 11.73
C PHE A 60 3.62 -7.37 12.07
N PRO A 61 4.94 -7.57 11.96
CA PRO A 61 5.88 -6.53 12.33
C PRO A 61 5.94 -5.44 11.27
N ILE A 62 5.95 -4.19 11.72
CA ILE A 62 6.22 -3.01 10.91
C ILE A 62 7.52 -2.41 11.42
N ALA A 63 8.50 -2.16 10.56
CA ALA A 63 9.77 -1.58 11.02
C ALA A 63 9.58 -0.15 11.52
N ARG A 64 8.85 0.65 10.74
CA ARG A 64 8.53 2.04 11.06
C ARG A 64 7.34 2.52 10.25
N ALA A 65 6.60 3.50 10.78
CA ALA A 65 5.65 4.28 10.01
C ALA A 65 5.73 5.76 10.42
N ARG A 66 6.33 6.58 9.56
CA ARG A 66 6.43 8.03 9.70
C ARG A 66 5.87 8.71 8.46
N LEU A 67 5.30 9.89 8.66
CA LEU A 67 4.91 10.78 7.57
C LEU A 67 6.09 11.10 6.67
N MET A 68 5.84 11.25 5.36
CA MET A 68 6.87 11.65 4.39
C MET A 68 7.46 13.04 4.66
N ASP A 69 6.78 13.86 5.46
CA ASP A 69 7.29 15.13 6.01
C ASP A 69 8.61 14.92 6.77
N HIS A 70 8.78 13.79 7.47
CA HIS A 70 10.01 13.41 8.16
C HIS A 70 11.21 13.29 7.20
N TYR A 71 10.96 12.81 5.98
CA TYR A 71 11.96 12.61 4.94
C TYR A 71 11.99 13.75 3.91
N ARG A 72 11.24 14.84 4.14
CA ARG A 72 11.09 15.95 3.17
C ARG A 72 10.64 15.49 1.78
N GLY A 73 9.79 14.46 1.73
CA GLY A 73 9.30 13.86 0.49
C GLY A 73 10.27 12.92 -0.23
N ASP A 74 11.48 12.70 0.29
CA ASP A 74 12.47 11.80 -0.29
C ASP A 74 12.05 10.32 -0.09
N ASP A 75 11.52 9.76 -1.17
CA ASP A 75 11.05 8.37 -1.26
C ASP A 75 12.20 7.37 -1.04
N VAL A 76 13.39 7.66 -1.55
CA VAL A 76 14.57 6.80 -1.42
C VAL A 76 15.07 6.79 0.02
N ALA A 77 15.09 7.96 0.67
CA ALA A 77 15.43 8.05 2.09
C ALA A 77 14.43 7.28 2.96
N SER A 78 13.12 7.41 2.69
CA SER A 78 12.05 6.66 3.38
C SER A 78 12.20 5.15 3.21
N MET A 79 12.39 4.67 1.97
CA MET A 79 12.59 3.24 1.68
C MET A 79 13.85 2.68 2.34
N ARG A 80 14.97 3.41 2.29
CA ARG A 80 16.24 3.00 2.93
C ARG A 80 16.08 2.86 4.44
N ASP A 81 15.21 3.65 5.06
CA ASP A 81 14.91 3.62 6.48
C ASP A 81 13.81 2.60 6.85
N ASN A 82 13.43 1.76 5.89
CA ASN A 82 12.40 0.72 6.00
C ASN A 82 11.04 1.28 6.48
N ASN A 83 10.69 2.48 6.02
CA ASN A 83 9.49 3.17 6.44
C ASN A 83 8.26 2.71 5.64
N THR A 84 7.23 2.24 6.35
CA THR A 84 5.89 2.09 5.79
C THR A 84 5.28 3.48 5.58
N SER A 85 4.87 3.78 4.36
CA SER A 85 4.42 5.12 3.96
C SER A 85 3.19 5.07 3.06
N ALA A 86 2.47 6.19 2.98
CA ALA A 86 1.31 6.32 2.12
C ALA A 86 1.43 7.59 1.27
N PHE A 87 0.73 8.68 1.60
CA PHE A 87 0.77 9.90 0.79
C PHE A 87 2.19 10.46 0.59
N ASN A 88 2.58 10.60 -0.67
CA ASN A 88 3.76 11.31 -1.15
C ASN A 88 3.44 11.89 -2.52
N ASP A 89 3.43 13.22 -2.66
CA ASP A 89 3.13 13.87 -3.94
C ASP A 89 4.33 13.79 -4.90
N ARG A 90 4.41 12.66 -5.59
CA ARG A 90 5.45 12.37 -6.59
C ARG A 90 4.87 11.77 -7.86
N ARG A 91 5.65 11.89 -8.94
CA ARG A 91 5.40 11.15 -10.18
C ARG A 91 5.78 9.67 -10.04
N ILE A 92 5.20 8.83 -10.90
CA ILE A 92 5.61 7.43 -11.04
C ILE A 92 7.08 7.38 -11.47
N THR A 93 7.84 6.44 -10.92
CA THR A 93 9.24 6.18 -11.32
C THR A 93 9.32 5.96 -12.83
N ASN A 94 10.22 6.68 -13.50
CA ASN A 94 10.40 6.65 -14.96
C ASN A 94 9.15 7.06 -15.79
N GLY A 95 8.14 7.69 -15.17
CA GLY A 95 6.89 8.09 -15.81
C GLY A 95 6.56 9.58 -15.66
N LYS A 96 5.57 10.05 -16.44
CA LYS A 96 5.06 11.43 -16.35
C LYS A 96 3.79 11.55 -15.50
N ALA A 97 3.06 10.44 -15.30
CA ALA A 97 1.83 10.42 -14.52
C ALA A 97 2.11 10.52 -13.01
N ALA A 98 1.18 11.14 -12.27
CA ALA A 98 1.21 11.13 -10.82
C ALA A 98 1.08 9.70 -10.28
N SER A 99 1.89 9.36 -9.28
CA SER A 99 1.79 8.10 -8.54
C SER A 99 0.47 8.06 -7.76
N LEU A 100 -0.07 6.87 -7.47
CA LEU A 100 -1.25 6.76 -6.61
C LEU A 100 -0.95 7.14 -5.14
N HIS A 101 0.33 7.21 -4.76
CA HIS A 101 0.76 7.87 -3.53
C HIS A 101 0.37 9.36 -3.51
N ALA A 102 0.39 10.06 -4.65
CA ALA A 102 -0.01 11.47 -4.72
C ALA A 102 -1.51 11.68 -4.50
N TYR A 103 -2.32 10.61 -4.56
CA TYR A 103 -3.76 10.64 -4.31
C TYR A 103 -4.10 10.25 -2.85
N GLY A 104 -3.12 9.77 -2.07
CA GLY A 104 -3.34 9.27 -0.71
C GLY A 104 -4.09 7.94 -0.66
N VAL A 105 -4.07 7.15 -1.74
CA VAL A 105 -4.77 5.85 -1.84
C VAL A 105 -3.83 4.70 -2.20
N ALA A 106 -2.54 4.89 -1.93
CA ALA A 106 -1.53 3.84 -1.99
C ALA A 106 -0.74 3.78 -0.69
N ILE A 107 -0.27 2.58 -0.33
CA ILE A 107 0.49 2.28 0.88
C ILE A 107 1.64 1.34 0.50
N ASP A 108 2.86 1.72 0.88
CA ASP A 108 4.05 0.89 0.80
C ASP A 108 4.37 0.34 2.20
N ILE A 109 4.59 -0.97 2.34
CA ILE A 109 4.86 -1.63 3.63
C ILE A 109 6.23 -2.31 3.69
N ASN A 110 7.02 -2.01 4.74
CA ASN A 110 8.32 -2.60 5.01
C ASN A 110 9.22 -2.74 3.74
N PRO A 111 9.65 -1.64 3.11
CA PRO A 111 10.40 -1.65 1.83
C PRO A 111 11.60 -2.60 1.79
N VAL A 112 12.30 -2.82 2.91
CA VAL A 112 13.42 -3.78 2.97
C VAL A 112 12.96 -5.22 2.79
N GLN A 113 11.85 -5.61 3.42
CA GLN A 113 11.27 -6.95 3.26
C GLN A 113 10.56 -7.10 1.91
N ASN A 114 10.01 -6.00 1.40
CA ASN A 114 9.16 -5.96 0.21
C ASN A 114 9.71 -4.96 -0.82
N PRO A 115 10.89 -5.21 -1.40
CA PRO A 115 11.53 -4.24 -2.27
C PRO A 115 10.77 -4.02 -3.58
N PHE A 116 10.91 -2.83 -4.14
CA PHE A 116 10.67 -2.59 -5.56
C PHE A 116 11.78 -3.27 -6.38
N LEU A 117 11.40 -3.97 -7.44
CA LEU A 117 12.26 -4.74 -8.32
C LEU A 117 12.05 -4.30 -9.77
N GLN A 118 13.12 -3.85 -10.40
CA GLN A 118 13.18 -3.52 -11.82
C GLN A 118 14.21 -4.40 -12.52
N PHE A 119 13.96 -4.73 -13.78
CA PHE A 119 14.94 -5.35 -14.66
C PHE A 119 15.53 -4.27 -15.59
N GLU A 120 16.86 -4.18 -15.58
CA GLU A 120 17.62 -3.32 -16.49
C GLU A 120 17.61 -3.89 -17.92
N ALA A 121 18.03 -3.09 -18.90
CA ALA A 121 18.07 -3.50 -20.31
C ALA A 121 18.98 -4.73 -20.57
N ASP A 122 19.96 -4.97 -19.70
CA ASP A 122 20.86 -6.14 -19.74
C ASP A 122 20.30 -7.37 -19.00
N GLY A 123 19.06 -7.29 -18.48
CA GLY A 123 18.40 -8.35 -17.71
C GLY A 123 18.77 -8.39 -16.23
N LYS A 124 19.63 -7.48 -15.75
CA LYS A 124 20.02 -7.43 -14.34
C LYS A 124 18.86 -6.93 -13.47
N ALA A 125 18.60 -7.64 -12.37
CA ALA A 125 17.66 -7.21 -11.35
C ALA A 125 18.24 -6.10 -10.46
N ALA A 126 17.56 -4.98 -10.38
CA ALA A 126 17.83 -3.88 -9.46
C ALA A 126 16.74 -3.81 -8.38
N TYR A 127 17.15 -3.74 -7.11
CA TYR A 127 16.26 -3.71 -5.96
C TYR A 127 16.32 -2.33 -5.28
N SER A 128 15.16 -1.80 -4.92
CA SER A 128 15.04 -0.59 -4.10
C SER A 128 14.22 -0.90 -2.84
N PRO A 129 14.81 -0.78 -1.63
CA PRO A 129 16.22 -0.48 -1.37
C PRO A 129 17.14 -1.67 -1.74
N PRO A 130 18.43 -1.45 -2.07
CA PRO A 130 19.35 -2.52 -2.49
C PRO A 130 19.50 -3.68 -1.49
N ILE A 131 19.39 -3.39 -0.19
CA ILE A 131 19.43 -4.40 0.88
C ILE A 131 18.25 -5.38 0.79
N GLY A 132 17.14 -4.98 0.14
CA GLY A 132 15.96 -5.81 -0.07
C GLY A 132 16.21 -7.00 -1.00
N SER A 133 17.32 -7.03 -1.75
CA SER A 133 17.76 -8.21 -2.51
C SER A 133 17.85 -9.49 -1.66
N LYS A 134 18.06 -9.37 -0.34
CA LYS A 134 18.01 -10.50 0.63
C LYS A 134 16.64 -11.19 0.70
N TYR A 135 15.60 -10.50 0.23
CA TYR A 135 14.20 -10.94 0.21
C TYR A 135 13.69 -11.27 -1.20
N ALA A 136 14.59 -11.39 -2.19
CA ALA A 136 14.25 -11.75 -3.57
C ALA A 136 13.53 -13.11 -3.67
N ASN A 137 13.98 -14.12 -2.92
CA ASN A 137 13.27 -15.38 -2.82
C ASN A 137 12.00 -15.18 -1.99
N ARG A 138 10.82 -15.24 -2.61
CA ARG A 138 9.50 -15.01 -1.98
C ARG A 138 8.86 -16.26 -1.36
N LEU A 139 9.53 -17.42 -1.36
CA LEU A 139 8.98 -18.64 -0.77
C LEU A 139 8.74 -18.48 0.73
N ALA A 140 7.49 -18.74 1.17
CA ALA A 140 7.10 -18.69 2.58
C ALA A 140 7.85 -19.72 3.42
N VAL A 141 8.00 -20.95 2.90
CA VAL A 141 8.72 -22.05 3.55
C VAL A 141 10.02 -22.32 2.81
N ARG A 142 11.14 -22.31 3.54
CA ARG A 142 12.48 -22.56 2.99
C ARG A 142 13.17 -23.63 3.85
N PRO A 143 13.61 -24.76 3.27
CA PRO A 143 14.24 -25.84 4.02
C PRO A 143 15.39 -25.34 4.91
N GLY A 144 15.34 -25.70 6.20
CA GLY A 144 16.36 -25.33 7.19
C GLY A 144 16.46 -23.84 7.53
N LYS A 145 15.48 -23.01 7.13
CA LYS A 145 15.46 -21.57 7.43
C LYS A 145 14.23 -21.19 8.22
N ALA A 146 14.38 -20.23 9.12
CA ALA A 146 13.25 -19.61 9.79
C ALA A 146 12.32 -18.92 8.78
N THR A 147 11.04 -18.90 9.13
CA THR A 147 10.00 -18.10 8.47
C THR A 147 10.43 -16.64 8.49
N ARG A 148 10.30 -15.96 7.35
CA ARG A 148 10.52 -14.52 7.29
C ARG A 148 9.26 -13.82 7.78
N GLN A 149 9.45 -12.77 8.56
CA GLN A 149 8.35 -11.91 8.99
C GLN A 149 8.31 -10.63 8.15
N GLY A 150 7.17 -9.94 8.16
CA GLY A 150 7.02 -8.64 7.49
C GLY A 150 6.84 -8.73 5.97
N MET A 151 6.54 -9.92 5.44
CA MET A 151 6.38 -10.18 4.00
C MET A 151 4.97 -9.74 3.55
N ALA A 152 4.89 -9.01 2.43
CA ALA A 152 3.63 -8.47 1.92
C ALA A 152 2.58 -9.56 1.60
N GLU A 153 3.03 -10.75 1.19
CA GLU A 153 2.19 -11.92 0.91
C GLU A 153 1.28 -12.29 2.09
N ASP A 154 1.75 -12.08 3.33
CA ASP A 154 1.00 -12.40 4.55
C ASP A 154 -0.19 -11.45 4.78
N VAL A 155 -0.23 -10.31 4.08
CA VAL A 155 -1.16 -9.21 4.32
C VAL A 155 -1.96 -8.79 3.09
N VAL A 156 -1.70 -9.36 1.90
CA VAL A 156 -2.44 -9.02 0.67
C VAL A 156 -3.95 -9.07 0.87
N GLU A 157 -4.45 -10.12 1.53
CA GLU A 157 -5.88 -10.25 1.80
C GLU A 157 -6.39 -9.16 2.75
N VAL A 158 -5.62 -8.75 3.75
CA VAL A 158 -6.02 -7.66 4.67
C VAL A 158 -6.23 -6.38 3.89
N PHE A 159 -5.28 -6.02 3.03
CA PHE A 159 -5.40 -4.83 2.18
C PHE A 159 -6.61 -4.93 1.24
N ALA A 160 -6.80 -6.08 0.60
CA ALA A 160 -7.92 -6.29 -0.32
C ALA A 160 -9.29 -6.19 0.38
N GLN A 161 -9.43 -6.78 1.58
CA GLN A 161 -10.64 -6.67 2.41
C GLN A 161 -10.96 -5.23 2.82
N HIS A 162 -10.03 -4.30 2.65
CA HIS A 162 -10.17 -2.88 2.97
C HIS A 162 -10.09 -1.98 1.71
N GLY A 163 -10.25 -2.55 0.52
CA GLY A 163 -10.40 -1.81 -0.75
C GLY A 163 -9.10 -1.53 -1.50
N PHE A 164 -7.96 -2.01 -1.02
CA PHE A 164 -6.69 -1.92 -1.73
C PHE A 164 -6.49 -3.19 -2.54
N LEU A 165 -7.19 -3.29 -3.68
CA LEU A 165 -7.25 -4.52 -4.48
C LEU A 165 -6.01 -4.72 -5.37
N GLY A 166 -5.29 -3.64 -5.68
CA GLY A 166 -4.05 -3.71 -6.44
C GLY A 166 -2.86 -3.95 -5.52
N TRP A 167 -2.13 -5.04 -5.75
CA TRP A 167 -0.83 -5.30 -5.11
C TRP A 167 0.26 -5.36 -6.17
N GLY A 168 1.32 -4.56 -6.01
CA GLY A 168 2.41 -4.44 -6.97
C GLY A 168 3.27 -5.69 -7.12
N GLY A 169 3.20 -6.62 -6.15
CA GLY A 169 3.83 -7.93 -6.26
C GLY A 169 3.24 -8.84 -7.35
N ASN A 170 2.05 -8.51 -7.87
CA ASN A 170 1.40 -9.24 -8.97
C ASN A 170 1.72 -8.65 -10.37
N TRP A 171 2.50 -7.58 -10.46
CA TRP A 171 2.87 -6.99 -11.75
C TRP A 171 3.99 -7.79 -12.43
N ASP A 172 4.04 -7.77 -13.76
CA ASP A 172 5.09 -8.45 -14.52
C ASP A 172 6.41 -7.65 -14.51
N ALA A 173 6.35 -6.34 -14.72
CA ALA A 173 7.48 -5.42 -14.65
C ALA A 173 7.04 -3.94 -14.58
N PRO A 174 7.68 -3.10 -13.73
CA PRO A 174 8.47 -3.51 -12.57
C PRO A 174 7.57 -4.24 -11.55
N ILE A 175 8.19 -5.01 -10.65
CA ILE A 175 7.48 -5.70 -9.56
C ILE A 175 7.64 -4.87 -8.29
N ASP A 176 6.55 -4.49 -7.64
CA ASP A 176 6.58 -3.60 -6.47
C ASP A 176 5.97 -4.26 -5.23
N TYR A 177 6.75 -5.10 -4.54
CA TYR A 177 6.24 -5.94 -3.46
C TYR A 177 5.68 -5.15 -2.27
N GLN A 178 6.19 -3.95 -2.01
CA GLN A 178 5.73 -3.09 -0.92
C GLN A 178 4.34 -2.50 -1.20
N HIS A 179 3.94 -2.42 -2.47
CA HIS A 179 2.94 -1.46 -2.91
C HIS A 179 1.52 -2.02 -2.95
N PHE A 180 0.61 -1.37 -2.23
CA PHE A 180 -0.83 -1.63 -2.24
C PHE A 180 -1.57 -0.38 -2.68
N GLN A 181 -2.55 -0.52 -3.59
CA GLN A 181 -3.26 0.62 -4.14
C GLN A 181 -4.74 0.37 -4.40
N VAL A 182 -5.49 1.45 -4.37
CA VAL A 182 -6.80 1.55 -5.03
C VAL A 182 -6.59 1.84 -6.51
N ASN A 183 -7.49 1.37 -7.40
CA ASN A 183 -7.40 1.70 -8.81
C ASN A 183 -7.56 3.23 -9.08
N ARG A 184 -6.99 3.70 -10.19
CA ARG A 184 -6.94 5.13 -10.53
C ARG A 184 -8.32 5.75 -10.76
N THR A 185 -9.22 5.08 -11.47
CA THR A 185 -10.57 5.59 -11.77
C THR A 185 -11.36 5.85 -10.48
N LEU A 186 -11.28 4.94 -9.51
CA LEU A 186 -11.89 5.13 -8.20
C LEU A 186 -11.21 6.27 -7.44
N ALA A 187 -9.88 6.35 -7.45
CA ALA A 187 -9.15 7.45 -6.82
C ALA A 187 -9.61 8.83 -7.32
N GLU A 188 -9.72 9.01 -8.64
CA GLU A 188 -10.18 10.23 -9.29
C GLU A 188 -11.65 10.53 -8.94
N ARG A 189 -12.52 9.50 -8.93
CA ARG A 189 -13.92 9.64 -8.52
C ARG A 189 -14.05 10.08 -7.06
N LEU A 190 -13.26 9.52 -6.15
CA LEU A 190 -13.28 9.89 -4.74
C LEU A 190 -12.84 11.35 -4.53
N LEU A 191 -11.87 11.83 -5.32
CA LEU A 191 -11.41 13.22 -5.26
C LEU A 191 -12.43 14.23 -5.79
N ALA A 192 -13.26 13.84 -6.74
CA ALA A 192 -14.29 14.71 -7.31
C ALA A 192 -15.50 14.93 -6.36
N LEU A 193 -15.56 14.21 -5.23
CA LEU A 193 -16.68 14.24 -4.30
C LEU A 193 -16.31 14.92 -2.97
N PRO A 194 -17.28 15.55 -2.28
CA PRO A 194 -17.12 15.90 -0.87
C PRO A 194 -16.76 14.66 -0.03
N VAL A 195 -15.92 14.84 0.99
CA VAL A 195 -15.40 13.73 1.83
C VAL A 195 -16.50 12.77 2.35
N PRO A 196 -17.67 13.25 2.84
CA PRO A 196 -18.73 12.33 3.29
C PRO A 196 -19.28 11.43 2.19
N ASP A 197 -19.40 11.93 0.96
CA ASP A 197 -19.94 11.16 -0.16
C ASP A 197 -18.88 10.26 -0.79
N ALA A 198 -17.64 10.73 -0.87
CA ALA A 198 -16.49 9.90 -1.23
C ALA A 198 -16.37 8.68 -0.29
N ARG A 199 -16.55 8.88 1.03
CA ARG A 199 -16.54 7.78 2.01
C ARG A 199 -17.64 6.75 1.73
N LYS A 200 -18.87 7.19 1.45
CA LYS A 200 -19.98 6.26 1.09
C LYS A 200 -19.64 5.44 -0.15
N VAL A 201 -19.06 6.08 -1.18
CA VAL A 201 -18.64 5.40 -2.42
C VAL A 201 -17.55 4.36 -2.13
N PHE A 202 -16.54 4.70 -1.31
CA PHE A 202 -15.48 3.78 -0.96
C PHE A 202 -15.98 2.60 -0.11
N ASN A 203 -16.83 2.86 0.89
CA ASN A 203 -17.42 1.81 1.72
C ASN A 203 -18.25 0.83 0.88
N ALA A 204 -19.07 1.34 -0.06
CA ALA A 204 -19.83 0.50 -0.97
C ALA A 204 -18.93 -0.34 -1.90
N TYR A 205 -17.79 0.21 -2.32
CA TYR A 205 -16.79 -0.53 -3.09
C TYR A 205 -16.18 -1.68 -2.28
N VAL A 206 -15.81 -1.44 -1.02
CA VAL A 206 -15.28 -2.47 -0.12
C VAL A 206 -16.31 -3.57 0.12
N GLU A 207 -17.56 -3.22 0.41
CA GLU A 207 -18.62 -4.20 0.65
C GLU A 207 -18.96 -5.04 -0.59
N ARG A 208 -18.90 -4.45 -1.79
CA ARG A 208 -19.03 -5.21 -3.05
C ARG A 208 -17.92 -6.24 -3.20
N TYR A 209 -16.68 -5.89 -2.88
CA TYR A 209 -15.57 -6.85 -2.93
C TYR A 209 -15.78 -8.00 -1.94
N ARG A 210 -16.07 -7.67 -0.67
CA ARG A 210 -16.32 -8.66 0.39
C ARG A 210 -17.46 -9.60 0.03
N SER A 211 -18.58 -9.06 -0.44
CA SER A 211 -19.75 -9.83 -0.86
C SER A 211 -19.43 -10.75 -2.05
N CYS A 212 -18.64 -10.26 -3.02
CA CYS A 212 -18.19 -11.09 -4.13
C CYS A 212 -17.38 -12.28 -3.62
N VAL A 213 -16.36 -12.06 -2.79
CA VAL A 213 -15.50 -13.14 -2.27
C VAL A 213 -16.30 -14.13 -1.41
N GLN A 214 -17.26 -13.67 -0.61
CA GLN A 214 -18.07 -14.53 0.25
C GLN A 214 -19.03 -15.45 -0.52
N THR A 215 -19.56 -14.98 -1.66
CA THR A 215 -20.55 -15.70 -2.45
C THR A 215 -19.95 -16.64 -3.49
N ARG A 216 -18.64 -16.51 -3.73
CA ARG A 216 -17.87 -17.37 -4.63
C ARG A 216 -17.80 -18.82 -4.11
N LYS A 217 -17.80 -19.77 -5.04
CA LYS A 217 -17.78 -21.23 -4.76
C LYS A 217 -16.43 -21.87 -5.06
N GLU A 218 -15.47 -21.08 -5.53
CA GLU A 218 -14.11 -21.51 -5.85
C GLU A 218 -13.46 -22.15 -4.62
N ALA A 219 -12.89 -23.34 -4.80
CA ALA A 219 -12.18 -24.04 -3.74
C ALA A 219 -10.89 -23.31 -3.31
N ASP A 220 -10.27 -22.59 -4.25
CA ASP A 220 -9.12 -21.72 -3.98
C ASP A 220 -9.60 -20.28 -3.74
N ARG A 221 -9.41 -19.83 -2.49
CA ARG A 221 -9.73 -18.46 -2.05
C ARG A 221 -8.96 -17.40 -2.84
N THR A 222 -7.73 -17.69 -3.26
CA THR A 222 -6.88 -16.78 -4.05
C THR A 222 -7.50 -16.52 -5.42
N VAL A 223 -8.06 -17.57 -6.04
CA VAL A 223 -8.76 -17.46 -7.33
C VAL A 223 -10.04 -16.64 -7.19
N ALA A 224 -10.82 -16.86 -6.13
CA ALA A 224 -12.01 -16.05 -5.86
C ALA A 224 -11.67 -14.56 -5.70
N GLN A 225 -10.62 -14.25 -4.91
CA GLN A 225 -10.15 -12.89 -4.67
C GLN A 225 -9.70 -12.20 -5.96
N ALA A 226 -8.85 -12.85 -6.76
CA ALA A 226 -8.36 -12.29 -8.03
C ALA A 226 -9.51 -12.03 -9.02
N THR A 227 -10.47 -12.94 -9.09
CA THR A 227 -11.64 -12.80 -9.97
C THR A 227 -12.53 -11.64 -9.52
N CYS A 228 -12.79 -11.51 -8.22
CA CYS A 228 -13.58 -10.41 -7.66
C CYS A 228 -12.88 -9.05 -7.84
N ALA A 229 -11.56 -8.97 -7.59
CA ALA A 229 -10.79 -7.77 -7.84
C ALA A 229 -10.88 -7.33 -9.31
N THR A 230 -10.61 -8.26 -10.23
CA THR A 230 -10.68 -8.00 -11.68
C THR A 230 -12.07 -7.52 -12.11
N SER A 231 -13.14 -8.12 -11.58
CA SER A 231 -14.52 -7.73 -11.90
C SER A 231 -14.83 -6.30 -11.46
N LEU A 232 -14.37 -5.92 -10.26
CA LEU A 232 -14.61 -4.59 -9.71
C LEU A 232 -13.76 -3.51 -10.42
N GLU A 233 -12.57 -3.86 -10.89
CA GLU A 233 -11.70 -2.95 -11.64
C GLU A 233 -12.19 -2.71 -13.08
N ARG A 234 -12.79 -3.73 -13.73
CA ARG A 234 -13.37 -3.59 -15.09
C ARG A 234 -14.72 -2.87 -15.10
N ASN A 235 -15.58 -3.15 -14.12
CA ASN A 235 -16.94 -2.56 -14.04
C ASN A 235 -16.98 -1.17 -13.38
N GLY A 236 -15.82 -0.57 -13.12
CA GLY A 236 -15.67 0.81 -12.66
C GLY A 236 -15.43 1.83 -13.78
N GLN A 237 -15.40 1.38 -15.04
CA GLN A 237 -15.45 2.19 -16.26
C GLN A 237 -16.91 2.50 -16.63
#